data_AF-A0A6B2CQT8-F1
#
_entry.id   AF-A0A6B2CQT8-F1
#
_cell.length_a   1.000
_cell.length_b   1.000
_cell.length_c   1.000
_cell.angle_alpha   90.00
_cell.angle_beta   90.00
_cell.angle_gamma   90.00
#
_symmetry.space_group_name_H-M   'P 1'
#
loop_
_entity.id
_entity.type
_entity.pdbx_description
1 polymer ?
#
loop_
_entity_poly.entity_id
_entity_poly.type
_entity_poly.pdbx_seq_one_letter_code
_entity_poly.pdbx_strand_id
1 'polypeptide(L)'
;MGDPDPVSITRYDPVRGQVELTKGFPEEKFLWNPDIHPVPITARSWGAITYFLIWVSMAFIVPSWTLASIGLQFGLTPLQSILTVFAGNAIVLIPMLIQSHGGA
;
A
#
# COMPACT_ATOMS: atom_id res chain seq x y z
N MET A 1 -0.40 27.77 20.92
CA MET A 1 -1.25 26.57 20.96
C MET A 1 -0.29 25.41 20.88
N GLY A 2 -0.04 24.68 21.96
CA GLY A 2 0.93 23.58 21.95
C GLY A 2 0.39 22.47 21.06
N ASP A 3 1.22 21.94 20.16
CA ASP A 3 0.88 20.77 19.35
C ASP A 3 0.45 19.65 20.31
N PRO A 4 -0.72 19.01 20.12
CA PRO A 4 -1.14 17.92 21.00
C PRO A 4 -0.09 16.82 20.97
N ASP A 5 0.27 16.30 22.15
CA ASP A 5 1.17 15.17 22.27
C ASP A 5 0.65 14.01 21.38
N PRO A 6 1.43 13.50 20.42
CA PRO A 6 1.01 12.41 19.53
C PRO A 6 0.46 11.19 20.27
N VAL A 7 0.95 10.95 21.50
CA VAL A 7 0.50 9.84 22.35
C VAL A 7 -0.90 10.08 22.92
N SER A 8 -1.27 11.34 23.17
CA SER A 8 -2.57 11.70 23.77
C SER A 8 -3.75 11.57 22.80
N ILE A 9 -3.48 11.65 21.50
CA ILE A 9 -4.48 11.61 20.42
C ILE A 9 -4.56 10.24 19.72
N THR A 10 -3.70 9.30 20.11
CA THR A 10 -3.65 7.96 19.53
C THR A 10 -3.98 6.89 20.56
N ARG A 11 -4.59 5.80 20.09
CA ARG A 11 -4.89 4.60 20.88
C ARG A 11 -4.27 3.40 20.21
N TYR A 12 -3.48 2.64 20.98
CA TYR A 12 -2.91 1.37 20.52
C TYR A 12 -3.89 0.23 20.76
N ASP A 13 -4.11 -0.60 19.74
CA ASP A 13 -4.84 -1.87 19.82
C ASP A 13 -3.83 -3.02 19.98
N PRO A 14 -3.71 -3.63 21.18
CA PRO A 14 -2.74 -4.69 21.44
C PRO A 14 -3.08 -6.03 20.75
N VAL A 15 -4.32 -6.22 20.29
CA VAL A 15 -4.74 -7.46 19.63
C VAL A 15 -4.31 -7.45 18.17
N ARG A 16 -4.42 -6.30 17.51
CA ARG A 16 -4.06 -6.13 16.09
C ARG A 16 -2.69 -5.49 15.88
N GLY A 17 -2.08 -4.95 16.93
CA GLY A 17 -0.81 -4.21 16.85
C GLY A 17 -0.92 -2.89 16.09
N GLN A 18 -2.13 -2.34 15.94
CA GLN A 18 -2.42 -1.16 15.14
C GLN A 18 -2.65 0.07 16.02
N VAL A 19 -2.48 1.26 15.44
CA VAL A 19 -2.77 2.54 16.10
C VAL A 19 -3.99 3.20 15.45
N GLU A 20 -4.87 3.73 16.29
CA GLU A 20 -6.06 4.48 15.91
C GLU A 20 -5.95 5.93 16.36
N LEU A 21 -6.31 6.87 15.48
CA LEU A 21 -6.45 8.28 15.84
C LEU A 21 -7.84 8.48 16.47
N THR A 22 -7.89 8.96 17.71
CA THR A 22 -9.14 9.10 18.47
C THR A 22 -9.80 10.46 18.32
N LYS A 23 -9.06 11.45 17.83
CA LYS A 23 -9.49 12.85 17.69
C LYS A 23 -9.43 13.30 16.23
N GLY A 24 -10.50 13.90 15.74
CA GLY A 24 -10.50 14.69 14.51
C GLY A 24 -10.09 16.15 14.75
N PHE A 25 -9.66 16.85 13.70
CA PHE A 25 -9.14 18.22 13.78
C PHE A 25 -9.97 19.20 12.92
N PRO A 26 -11.27 19.41 13.18
CA PRO A 26 -12.10 20.37 12.44
C PRO A 26 -11.61 21.82 12.52
N GLU A 27 -10.78 22.13 13.52
CA GLU A 27 -10.07 23.40 13.64
C GLU A 27 -9.10 23.66 12.46
N GLU A 28 -8.52 22.60 11.87
CA GLU A 28 -7.53 22.65 10.79
C GLU A 28 -8.19 22.67 9.41
N LYS A 29 -8.81 23.79 9.05
CA LYS A 29 -9.61 23.93 7.81
C LYS A 29 -8.90 23.55 6.50
N PHE A 30 -7.58 23.64 6.43
CA PHE A 30 -6.80 23.35 5.22
C PHE A 30 -6.14 21.98 5.22
N LEU A 31 -5.88 21.41 6.40
CA LEU A 31 -5.12 20.17 6.56
C LEU A 31 -5.99 19.00 6.98
N TRP A 32 -7.25 19.24 7.32
CA TRP A 32 -8.16 18.23 7.83
C TRP A 32 -9.54 18.30 7.17
N ASN A 33 -10.05 17.14 6.79
CA ASN A 33 -11.45 16.92 6.46
C ASN A 33 -11.86 15.48 6.83
N PRO A 34 -13.16 15.16 6.89
CA PRO A 34 -13.63 13.81 7.24
C PRO A 34 -13.18 12.70 6.28
N ASP A 35 -12.96 13.00 5.00
CA ASP A 35 -12.61 12.01 3.97
C ASP A 35 -11.13 11.60 4.02
N ILE A 36 -10.25 12.50 4.46
CA ILE A 36 -8.81 12.23 4.64
C ILE A 36 -8.47 11.78 6.07
N HIS A 37 -9.46 11.77 6.96
CA HIS A 37 -9.26 11.26 8.31
C HIS A 37 -8.86 9.77 8.25
N PRO A 38 -7.88 9.31 9.05
CA PRO A 38 -7.50 7.90 9.09
C PRO A 38 -8.71 6.98 9.32
N VAL A 39 -8.75 5.87 8.58
CA VAL A 39 -9.83 4.88 8.68
C VAL A 39 -9.79 4.22 10.06
N PRO A 40 -10.95 4.17 10.79
CA PRO A 40 -11.02 3.56 12.10
C PRO A 40 -10.74 2.05 12.03
N ILE A 41 -10.18 1.48 13.10
CA ILE A 41 -9.74 0.06 13.11
C ILE A 41 -10.91 -0.89 12.84
N THR A 42 -12.13 -0.53 13.27
CA THR A 42 -13.35 -1.30 13.03
C THR A 42 -13.72 -1.43 11.55
N ALA A 43 -13.30 -0.47 10.71
CA ALA A 43 -13.56 -0.46 9.27
C ALA A 43 -12.40 -1.05 8.44
N ARG A 44 -11.21 -1.28 9.04
CA ARG A 44 -10.06 -1.94 8.40
C ARG A 44 -10.32 -3.45 8.27
N SER A 45 -11.07 -3.84 7.24
CA SER A 45 -11.52 -5.21 6.99
C SER A 45 -10.69 -5.98 5.96
N TRP A 46 -9.73 -5.31 5.30
CA TRP A 46 -8.96 -5.90 4.22
C TRP A 46 -7.91 -6.86 4.75
N GLY A 47 -8.05 -8.14 4.38
CA GLY A 47 -7.04 -9.16 4.64
C GLY A 47 -6.12 -9.37 3.44
N ALA A 48 -5.15 -10.29 3.59
CA ALA A 48 -4.19 -10.63 2.55
C ALA A 48 -4.84 -11.03 1.21
N ILE A 49 -6.01 -11.69 1.26
CA ILE A 49 -6.76 -12.10 0.05
C ILE A 49 -7.29 -10.87 -0.70
N THR A 50 -7.84 -9.89 -0.01
CA THR A 50 -8.34 -8.65 -0.65
C THR A 50 -7.21 -7.93 -1.37
N TYR A 51 -6.06 -7.77 -0.70
CA TYR A 51 -4.87 -7.18 -1.32
C TYR A 51 -4.35 -7.98 -2.52
N PHE A 52 -4.34 -9.32 -2.42
CA PHE A 52 -3.95 -10.20 -3.53
C PHE A 52 -4.87 -10.04 -4.74
N LEU A 53 -6.19 -10.05 -4.53
CA LEU A 53 -7.16 -9.89 -5.62
C LEU A 53 -7.01 -8.53 -6.31
N ILE A 54 -6.88 -7.44 -5.54
CA ILE A 54 -6.63 -6.10 -6.08
C ILE A 54 -5.33 -6.07 -6.89
N TRP A 55 -4.25 -6.68 -6.37
CA TRP A 55 -2.98 -6.76 -7.08
C TRP A 55 -3.10 -7.50 -8.40
N VAL A 56 -3.75 -8.68 -8.42
CA VAL A 56 -3.98 -9.45 -9.64
C VAL A 56 -4.75 -8.60 -10.65
N SER A 57 -5.83 -7.93 -10.24
CA SER A 57 -6.60 -7.05 -11.13
C SER A 57 -5.77 -5.92 -11.73
N MET A 58 -4.83 -5.35 -10.96
CA MET A 58 -3.94 -4.29 -11.43
C MET A 58 -2.78 -4.80 -12.31
N ALA A 59 -2.34 -6.05 -12.11
CA ALA A 59 -1.25 -6.64 -12.89
C ALA A 59 -1.66 -6.99 -14.34
N PHE A 60 -2.94 -7.23 -14.58
CA PHE A 60 -3.51 -7.52 -15.90
C PHE A 60 -3.73 -6.25 -16.74
N ILE A 61 -2.63 -5.64 -17.18
CA ILE A 61 -2.65 -4.43 -18.01
C ILE A 61 -1.75 -4.58 -19.25
N VAL A 62 -2.08 -3.84 -20.32
CA VAL A 62 -1.33 -3.85 -21.60
C VAL A 62 0.19 -3.66 -21.42
N PRO A 63 0.68 -2.74 -20.55
CA PRO A 63 2.11 -2.58 -20.32
C PRO A 63 2.84 -3.86 -19.88
N SER A 64 2.19 -4.73 -19.12
CA SER A 64 2.79 -6.01 -18.69
C SER A 64 3.14 -6.90 -19.88
N TRP A 65 2.28 -6.93 -20.89
CA TRP A 65 2.49 -7.72 -22.10
C TRP A 65 3.57 -7.11 -22.99
N THR A 66 3.58 -5.78 -23.09
CA THR A 66 4.62 -5.04 -23.81
C THR A 66 5.99 -5.28 -23.19
N LEU A 67 6.11 -5.29 -21.86
CA LEU A 67 7.37 -5.51 -21.17
C LEU A 67 7.95 -6.91 -21.42
N ALA A 68 7.11 -7.96 -21.42
CA ALA A 68 7.55 -9.30 -21.79
C ALA A 68 8.00 -9.39 -23.27
N SER A 69 7.30 -8.67 -24.16
CA SER A 69 7.63 -8.61 -25.60
C SER A 69 8.95 -7.88 -25.87
N ILE A 70 9.31 -6.89 -25.04
CA ILE A 70 10.60 -6.20 -25.11
C ILE A 70 11.74 -7.16 -24.79
N GLY A 71 11.57 -8.03 -23.79
CA GLY A 71 12.58 -9.05 -23.47
C GLY A 71 12.89 -9.95 -24.67
N LEU A 72 11.86 -10.37 -25.41
CA LEU A 72 12.02 -11.16 -26.65
C LEU A 72 12.83 -10.41 -27.71
N GLN A 73 12.60 -9.10 -27.88
CA GLN A 73 13.34 -8.26 -28.82
C GLN A 73 14.82 -8.12 -28.43
N PHE A 74 15.13 -8.16 -27.13
CA PHE A 74 16.50 -8.21 -26.62
C PHE A 74 17.17 -9.59 -26.74
N GLY A 75 16.48 -10.58 -27.33
CA GLY A 75 17.02 -11.93 -27.56
C GLY A 75 16.83 -12.90 -26.40
N LEU A 76 16.06 -12.54 -25.36
CA LEU A 76 15.69 -13.45 -24.28
C LEU A 76 14.69 -14.49 -24.78
N THR A 77 14.80 -15.72 -24.30
CA THR A 77 13.75 -16.72 -24.50
C THR A 77 12.45 -16.31 -23.79
N PRO A 78 11.27 -16.78 -24.22
CA PRO A 78 10.00 -16.42 -23.58
C PRO A 78 9.99 -16.65 -22.07
N LEU A 79 10.56 -17.78 -21.61
CA LEU A 79 10.66 -18.08 -20.18
C LEU A 79 11.61 -17.11 -19.46
N GLN A 80 12.76 -16.78 -20.05
CA GLN A 80 13.70 -15.81 -19.46
C GLN A 80 13.06 -14.42 -19.36
N SER A 81 12.37 -13.95 -20.41
CA SER A 81 11.66 -12.67 -20.37
C SER A 81 10.64 -12.60 -19.23
N ILE A 82 9.84 -13.66 -19.03
CA ILE A 82 8.89 -13.76 -17.93
C ILE A 82 9.61 -13.71 -16.58
N LEU A 83 10.70 -14.46 -16.42
CA LEU A 83 11.48 -14.47 -15.18
C LEU A 83 12.13 -13.12 -14.87
N THR A 84 12.62 -12.40 -15.90
CA THR A 84 13.17 -11.05 -15.73
C THR A 84 12.11 -10.06 -15.25
N VAL A 85 10.91 -10.11 -15.82
CA VAL A 85 9.78 -9.27 -15.37
C VAL A 85 9.38 -9.61 -13.93
N PHE A 86 9.32 -10.91 -13.60
CA PHE A 86 9.03 -11.35 -12.24
C PHE A 86 10.09 -10.86 -11.24
N ALA A 87 11.37 -10.97 -11.58
CA ALA A 87 12.47 -10.49 -10.74
C ALA A 87 12.39 -8.96 -10.52
N GLY A 88 12.07 -8.19 -11.57
CA GLY A 88 11.84 -6.75 -11.44
C GLY A 88 10.71 -6.42 -10.45
N ASN A 89 9.58 -7.13 -10.54
CA ASN A 89 8.46 -6.96 -9.61
C ASN A 89 8.83 -7.34 -8.18
N ALA A 90 9.60 -8.42 -7.99
CA ALA A 90 10.07 -8.85 -6.67
C ALA A 90 10.99 -7.80 -6.01
N ILE A 91 11.83 -7.11 -6.80
CA ILE A 91 12.67 -6.01 -6.29
C ILE A 91 11.80 -4.83 -5.86
N VAL A 92 10.81 -4.44 -6.67
CA VAL A 92 9.88 -3.33 -6.37
C VAL A 92 9.01 -3.63 -5.14
N LEU A 93 8.73 -4.90 -4.86
CA LEU A 93 7.96 -5.31 -3.69
C LEU A 93 8.64 -4.90 -2.37
N ILE A 94 9.98 -4.89 -2.31
CA ILE A 94 10.72 -4.58 -1.08
C ILE A 94 10.39 -3.18 -0.54
N PRO A 95 10.58 -2.07 -1.29
CA PRO A 95 10.23 -0.75 -0.81
C PRO A 95 8.71 -0.55 -0.63
N MET A 96 7.87 -1.27 -1.36
CA MET A 96 6.41 -1.21 -1.16
C MET A 96 6.00 -1.77 0.20
N LEU A 97 6.58 -2.89 0.63
CA LEU A 97 6.30 -3.47 1.95
C LEU A 97 6.76 -2.56 3.09
N ILE A 98 7.93 -1.94 2.94
CA ILE A 98 8.46 -0.99 3.93
C ILE A 98 7.52 0.22 4.07
N GLN A 99 7.09 0.81 2.95
CA GLN A 99 6.17 1.95 2.95
C GLN A 99 4.79 1.56 3.50
N SER A 100 4.30 0.36 3.20
CA SER A 100 3.00 -0.12 3.67
C SER A 100 2.93 -0.26 5.20
N HIS A 101 4.06 -0.48 5.88
CA HIS A 101 4.07 -0.59 7.35
C HIS A 101 3.61 0.71 8.03
N GLY A 102 3.96 1.87 7.47
CA GLY A 102 3.52 3.17 8.02
C GLY A 102 2.04 3.48 7.77
N GLY A 103 1.40 2.81 6.81
CA GLY A 103 0.00 3.00 6.46
C GLY A 103 -0.96 1.94 7.02
N ALA A 104 -0.45 0.86 7.62
CA ALA A 104 -1.22 -0.29 8.11
C ALA A 104 -1.75 -0.10 9.55
#